data_AF-A0A7K2XNM9-F1
#
_entry.id   AF-A0A7K2XNM9-F1
#
_cell.length_a   1.000
_cell.length_b   1.000
_cell.length_c   1.000
_cell.angle_alpha   90.00
_cell.angle_beta   90.00
_cell.angle_gamma   90.00
#
_symmetry.space_group_name_H-M   'P 1'
#
loop_
_entity.id
_entity.type
_entity.pdbx_description
1 polymer ?
#
loop_
_entity_poly.entity_id
_entity_poly.type
_entity_poly.pdbx_seq_one_letter_code
_entity_poly.pdbx_strand_id
1 'polypeptide(L)'
;SAGNATTHGVLQTVAVVTAAGLAGIVPHLARGRAPGPDHLARRLLTVGFAALCFQPLYNSGAVVRHLGEGPPYALFLGLLLVLTALCDAVLAALLLRARTGFPYGPLLRDELRALPGIGSAVCATGAVMALGVAAAGLWALPVLAVPLLLTHVSHRRYEAVRTVNRQTIASLARATEVAGCTPPGHAHRVAALSAAVGRELGLSGAELTVLEHAALMHDIGQLSLVDPVEGGATALLPAEEQRRIALLGGEVVRRTGVP
;
A
#
# COMPACT_ATOMS: atom_id res chain seq x y z
N SER A 1 -32.90 -18.37 12.18
CA SER A 1 -32.76 -19.19 13.40
C SER A 1 -31.69 -18.55 14.26
N ALA A 2 -31.91 -18.55 15.57
CA ALA A 2 -31.14 -17.81 16.55
C ALA A 2 -29.63 -18.05 16.45
N GLY A 3 -28.85 -16.97 16.40
CA GLY A 3 -27.40 -17.03 16.63
C GLY A 3 -27.15 -17.39 18.09
N ASN A 4 -26.74 -18.63 18.35
CA ASN A 4 -26.38 -19.08 19.69
C ASN A 4 -25.23 -18.22 20.26
N ALA A 5 -25.26 -18.01 21.59
CA ALA A 5 -24.16 -17.36 22.31
C ALA A 5 -22.83 -18.04 21.97
N THR A 6 -21.84 -17.26 21.55
CA THR A 6 -20.51 -17.80 21.26
C THR A 6 -19.85 -18.19 22.59
N THR A 7 -19.62 -19.49 22.80
CA THR A 7 -18.94 -20.02 24.00
C THR A 7 -17.45 -19.68 24.07
N HIS A 8 -16.96 -18.87 23.13
CA HIS A 8 -15.55 -18.65 22.89
C HIS A 8 -15.19 -17.29 23.48
N GLY A 9 -14.13 -17.24 24.30
CA GLY A 9 -13.64 -16.02 24.97
C GLY A 9 -12.61 -15.23 24.14
N VAL A 10 -12.31 -13.98 24.54
CA VAL A 10 -11.36 -13.10 23.81
C VAL A 10 -9.98 -13.77 23.67
N LEU A 11 -9.57 -14.51 24.71
CA LEU A 11 -8.32 -15.27 24.68
C LEU A 11 -8.33 -16.40 23.65
N GLN A 12 -9.49 -17.03 23.41
CA GLN A 12 -9.62 -18.10 22.43
C GLN A 12 -9.61 -17.56 20.99
N THR A 13 -10.25 -16.42 20.74
CA THR A 13 -10.20 -15.75 19.43
C THR A 13 -8.78 -15.27 19.12
N VAL A 14 -8.10 -14.66 20.08
CA VAL A 14 -6.69 -14.26 19.96
C VAL A 14 -5.78 -15.49 19.73
N ALA A 15 -5.97 -16.58 20.48
CA ALA A 15 -5.18 -17.80 20.32
C ALA A 15 -5.35 -18.44 18.94
N VAL A 16 -6.59 -18.55 18.44
CA VAL A 16 -6.87 -19.10 17.10
C VAL A 16 -6.27 -18.23 16.01
N VAL A 17 -6.40 -16.90 16.12
CA VAL A 17 -5.82 -15.96 15.15
C VAL A 17 -4.30 -15.98 15.19
N THR A 18 -3.71 -16.15 16.37
CA THR A 18 -2.26 -16.31 16.53
C THR A 18 -1.78 -17.61 15.89
N ALA A 19 -2.45 -18.73 16.16
CA ALA A 19 -2.14 -20.03 15.57
C ALA A 19 -2.30 -20.03 14.04
N ALA A 20 -3.40 -19.48 13.52
CA ALA A 20 -3.64 -19.31 12.09
C ALA A 20 -2.64 -18.34 11.45
N GLY A 21 -2.27 -17.28 12.17
CA GLY A 21 -1.23 -16.33 11.78
C GLY A 21 0.12 -17.02 11.61
N LEU A 22 0.55 -17.77 12.62
CA LEU A 22 1.79 -18.56 12.61
C LEU A 22 1.79 -19.63 11.50
N ALA A 23 0.68 -20.36 11.32
CA ALA A 23 0.52 -21.32 10.24
C ALA A 23 0.65 -20.66 8.86
N GLY A 24 0.14 -19.43 8.72
CA GLY A 24 0.29 -18.61 7.50
C GLY A 24 1.73 -18.20 7.18
N ILE A 25 2.64 -18.20 8.16
CA ILE A 25 4.08 -17.90 7.97
C ILE A 25 4.84 -19.11 7.40
N VAL A 26 4.39 -20.34 7.69
CA VAL A 26 5.07 -21.59 7.29
C VAL A 26 5.41 -21.65 5.79
N PRO A 27 4.51 -21.30 4.85
CA PRO A 27 4.82 -21.29 3.42
C PRO A 27 5.82 -20.20 3.00
N HIS A 28 6.01 -19.16 3.82
CA HIS A 28 6.99 -18.09 3.60
C HIS A 28 8.39 -18.49 4.09
N LEU A 29 8.46 -19.12 5.27
CA LEU A 29 9.67 -19.75 5.80
C LEU A 29 10.20 -20.85 4.88
N ALA A 30 9.32 -21.72 4.36
CA ALA A 30 9.68 -22.76 3.41
C ALA A 30 10.26 -22.23 2.08
N ARG A 31 10.04 -20.94 1.78
CA ARG A 31 10.57 -20.26 0.58
C ARG A 31 11.73 -19.30 0.90
N GLY A 32 12.30 -19.39 2.10
CA GLY A 32 13.48 -18.62 2.51
C GLY A 32 13.24 -17.13 2.75
N ARG A 33 11.98 -16.70 2.91
CA ARG A 33 11.65 -15.30 3.24
C ARG A 33 10.82 -15.26 4.53
N ALA A 34 11.43 -14.83 5.63
CA ALA A 34 10.67 -14.53 6.84
C ALA A 34 9.87 -13.24 6.61
N PRO A 35 8.54 -13.23 6.77
CA PRO A 35 7.79 -11.98 6.83
C PRO A 35 8.25 -11.17 8.04
N GLY A 36 8.27 -9.84 7.90
CA GLY A 36 8.67 -8.96 9.00
C GLY A 36 7.73 -9.12 10.22
N PRO A 37 8.25 -9.08 11.46
CA PRO A 37 7.47 -9.29 12.69
C PRO A 37 6.29 -8.30 12.83
N ASP A 38 6.42 -7.11 12.26
CA ASP A 38 5.43 -6.04 12.29
C ASP A 38 4.09 -6.43 11.64
N HIS A 39 4.11 -7.30 10.63
CA HIS A 39 2.87 -7.72 9.97
C HIS A 39 2.03 -8.59 10.91
N LEU A 40 2.67 -9.47 11.67
CA LEU A 40 2.01 -10.26 12.71
C LEU A 40 1.57 -9.39 13.88
N ALA A 41 2.44 -8.50 14.36
CA ALA A 41 2.11 -7.60 15.46
C ALA A 41 0.89 -6.73 15.12
N ARG A 42 0.87 -6.10 13.94
CA ARG A 42 -0.28 -5.32 13.45
C ARG A 42 -1.55 -6.18 13.40
N ARG A 43 -1.48 -7.36 12.79
CA ARG A 43 -2.65 -8.25 12.63
C ARG A 43 -3.20 -8.72 13.97
N LEU A 44 -2.33 -9.05 14.93
CA LEU A 44 -2.73 -9.44 16.28
C LEU A 44 -3.38 -8.29 17.04
N LEU A 45 -2.83 -7.07 16.94
CA LEU A 45 -3.38 -5.89 17.60
C LEU A 45 -4.74 -5.49 17.02
N THR A 46 -4.88 -5.45 15.68
CA THR A 46 -6.13 -5.11 15.01
C THR A 46 -7.23 -6.13 15.33
N VAL A 47 -6.91 -7.43 15.31
CA VAL A 47 -7.89 -8.48 15.63
C VAL A 47 -8.23 -8.51 17.12
N GLY A 48 -7.24 -8.29 18.00
CA GLY A 48 -7.45 -8.16 19.43
C GLY A 48 -8.36 -6.97 19.77
N PHE A 49 -8.17 -5.83 19.11
CA PHE A 49 -9.03 -4.65 19.24
C PHE A 49 -10.48 -4.96 18.81
N ALA A 50 -10.67 -5.56 17.64
CA ALA A 50 -11.99 -5.95 17.16
C ALA A 50 -12.70 -6.93 18.13
N ALA A 51 -11.97 -7.92 18.65
CA ALA A 51 -12.50 -8.88 19.61
C ALA A 51 -12.87 -8.21 20.95
N LEU A 52 -12.01 -7.34 21.49
CA LEU A 52 -12.28 -6.61 22.73
C LEU A 52 -13.49 -5.67 22.62
N CYS A 53 -13.70 -5.05 21.45
CA CYS A 53 -14.85 -4.19 21.22
C CYS A 53 -16.15 -4.97 20.98
N PHE A 54 -16.11 -6.11 20.28
CA PHE A 54 -17.32 -6.84 19.89
C PHE A 54 -17.83 -7.80 20.98
N GLN A 55 -16.91 -8.53 21.59
CA GLN A 55 -17.23 -9.73 22.37
C GLN A 55 -17.93 -9.44 23.71
N PRO A 56 -17.59 -8.40 24.49
CA PRO A 56 -18.33 -8.04 25.70
C PRO A 56 -19.76 -7.59 25.41
N LEU A 57 -19.96 -6.88 24.31
CA LEU A 57 -21.26 -6.37 23.86
C LEU A 57 -22.18 -7.48 23.32
N TYR A 58 -21.60 -8.46 22.61
CA TYR A 58 -22.32 -9.64 22.13
C TYR A 58 -22.65 -10.61 23.28
N ASN A 59 -21.67 -10.94 24.13
CA ASN A 59 -21.83 -11.91 25.22
C ASN A 59 -22.75 -11.42 26.34
N SER A 60 -22.84 -10.10 26.57
CA SER A 60 -23.81 -9.52 27.50
C SER A 60 -25.26 -9.56 26.99
N GLY A 61 -25.47 -10.00 25.74
CA GLY A 61 -26.76 -9.96 25.06
C GLY A 61 -27.32 -8.54 24.90
N ALA A 62 -26.54 -7.50 25.23
CA ALA A 62 -26.99 -6.11 25.25
C ALA A 62 -27.28 -5.61 23.84
N VAL A 63 -26.50 -6.06 22.85
CA VAL A 63 -26.69 -5.70 21.44
C VAL A 63 -27.99 -6.26 20.89
N VAL A 64 -28.26 -7.55 21.07
CA VAL A 64 -29.51 -8.19 20.61
C VAL A 64 -30.72 -7.63 21.36
N ARG A 65 -30.56 -7.33 22.66
CA ARG A 65 -31.62 -6.79 23.53
C ARG A 65 -31.97 -5.33 23.27
N HIS A 66 -31.01 -4.47 22.90
CA HIS A 66 -31.26 -3.03 22.68
C HIS A 66 -31.44 -2.68 21.20
N LEU A 67 -30.74 -3.35 20.27
CA LEU A 67 -30.83 -3.05 18.84
C LEU A 67 -31.79 -3.98 18.09
N GLY A 68 -32.11 -5.16 18.62
CA GLY A 68 -32.91 -6.18 17.92
C GLY A 68 -32.19 -6.76 16.69
N GLU A 69 -32.84 -7.71 16.02
CA GLU A 69 -32.40 -8.21 14.70
C GLU A 69 -32.99 -7.31 13.61
N GLY A 70 -32.24 -6.31 13.15
CA GLY A 70 -32.72 -5.35 12.15
C GLY A 70 -31.66 -4.36 11.63
N PRO A 71 -32.06 -3.32 10.87
CA PRO A 71 -31.18 -2.26 10.38
C PRO A 71 -30.20 -1.65 11.40
N PRO A 72 -30.58 -1.41 12.69
CA PRO A 72 -29.65 -0.87 13.68
C PRO A 72 -28.50 -1.83 14.01
N TYR A 73 -28.71 -3.16 13.96
CA TYR A 73 -27.63 -4.14 14.13
C TYR A 73 -26.62 -4.09 12.98
N ALA A 74 -27.10 -3.93 11.74
CA ALA A 74 -26.23 -3.77 10.57
C ALA A 74 -25.40 -2.47 10.65
N LEU A 75 -25.99 -1.36 11.12
CA LEU A 75 -25.28 -0.10 11.35
C LEU A 75 -24.21 -0.25 12.44
N PHE A 76 -24.51 -0.96 13.53
CA PHE A 76 -23.53 -1.24 14.58
C PHE A 76 -22.33 -2.06 14.06
N LEU A 77 -22.58 -3.11 13.28
CA LEU A 77 -21.51 -3.88 12.63
C LEU A 77 -20.69 -3.03 11.65
N GLY A 78 -21.36 -2.16 10.87
CA GLY A 78 -20.68 -1.21 9.99
C GLY A 78 -19.78 -0.24 10.76
N LEU A 79 -20.26 0.32 11.87
CA LEU A 79 -19.48 1.21 12.73
C LEU A 79 -18.25 0.51 13.32
N LEU A 80 -18.41 -0.71 13.82
CA LEU A 80 -17.30 -1.52 14.34
C LEU A 80 -16.24 -1.81 13.26
N LEU A 81 -16.69 -2.10 12.04
CA LEU A 81 -15.82 -2.34 10.89
C LEU A 81 -14.99 -1.10 10.57
N VAL A 82 -15.63 0.07 10.51
CA VAL A 82 -14.98 1.36 10.29
C VAL A 82 -13.96 1.65 11.40
N LEU A 83 -14.33 1.46 12.67
CA LEU A 83 -13.43 1.70 13.80
C LEU A 83 -12.21 0.78 13.77
N THR A 84 -12.41 -0.50 13.43
CA THR A 84 -11.32 -1.47 13.29
C THR A 84 -10.39 -1.11 12.13
N ALA A 85 -10.94 -0.67 11.00
CA ALA A 85 -10.16 -0.24 9.85
C ALA A 85 -9.34 1.03 10.15
N LEU A 86 -9.91 1.98 10.89
CA LEU A 86 -9.20 3.17 11.37
C LEU A 86 -8.06 2.80 12.33
N CYS A 87 -8.31 1.87 13.27
CA CYS A 87 -7.27 1.37 14.17
C CYS A 87 -6.10 0.74 13.40
N ASP A 88 -6.41 -0.08 12.39
CA ASP A 88 -5.41 -0.70 11.53
C ASP A 88 -4.57 0.33 10.76
N ALA A 89 -5.21 1.36 10.19
CA ALA A 89 -4.53 2.45 9.49
C ALA A 89 -3.61 3.27 10.42
N VAL A 90 -4.04 3.51 11.67
CA VAL A 90 -3.21 4.18 12.68
C VAL A 90 -1.99 3.33 13.05
N LEU A 91 -2.19 2.04 13.32
CA LEU A 91 -1.09 1.11 13.63
C LEU A 91 -0.11 1.01 12.46
N ALA A 92 -0.61 0.97 11.22
CA ALA A 92 0.19 1.00 10.02
C ALA A 92 1.13 2.21 9.96
N ALA A 93 0.56 3.41 10.10
CA ALA A 93 1.29 4.67 10.05
C ALA A 93 2.31 4.78 11.19
N LEU A 94 1.99 4.29 12.39
CA LEU A 94 2.91 4.26 13.53
C LEU A 94 4.10 3.32 13.29
N LEU A 95 3.85 2.10 12.80
CA LEU A 95 4.92 1.13 12.48
C LEU A 95 5.81 1.63 11.35
N LEU A 96 5.24 2.25 10.31
CA LEU A 96 6.02 2.86 9.22
C LEU A 96 6.88 4.02 9.72
N ARG A 97 6.32 4.89 10.58
CA ARG A 97 7.07 5.99 11.19
C ARG A 97 8.25 5.47 12.02
N ALA A 98 8.04 4.43 12.82
CA ALA A 98 9.09 3.85 13.65
C ALA A 98 10.28 3.31 12.83
N ARG A 99 10.01 2.84 11.60
CA ARG A 99 11.05 2.31 10.69
C ARG A 99 11.75 3.37 9.86
N THR A 100 11.01 4.38 9.41
CA THR A 100 11.49 5.31 8.37
C THR A 100 11.83 6.70 8.91
N GLY A 101 11.40 7.04 10.13
CA GLY A 101 11.55 8.39 10.69
C GLY A 101 10.70 9.46 10.00
N PHE A 102 9.83 9.06 9.06
CA PHE A 102 9.00 9.95 8.25
C PHE A 102 7.91 10.63 9.08
N PRO A 103 7.47 11.86 8.74
CA PRO A 103 6.37 12.53 9.42
C PRO A 103 5.08 11.69 9.45
N TYR A 104 4.40 11.68 10.60
CA TYR A 104 3.21 10.84 10.82
C TYR A 104 2.02 11.23 9.94
N GLY A 105 1.82 12.54 9.70
CA GLY A 105 0.64 13.07 9.01
C GLY A 105 0.45 12.52 7.59
N PRO A 106 1.46 12.61 6.70
CA PRO A 106 1.38 12.07 5.35
C PRO A 106 1.21 10.55 5.33
N LEU A 107 1.88 9.81 6.23
CA LEU A 107 1.73 8.36 6.36
C LEU A 107 0.30 7.96 6.73
N LEU A 108 -0.29 8.63 7.72
CA LEU A 108 -1.68 8.36 8.10
C LEU A 108 -2.63 8.73 6.96
N ARG A 109 -2.39 9.83 6.26
CA ARG A 109 -3.20 10.23 5.10
C ARG A 109 -3.17 9.17 4.00
N ASP A 110 -2.01 8.58 3.73
CA ASP A 110 -1.87 7.52 2.72
C ASP A 110 -2.64 6.26 3.10
N GLU A 111 -2.52 5.82 4.35
CA GLU A 111 -3.27 4.67 4.85
C GLU A 111 -4.78 4.93 4.83
N LEU A 112 -5.22 6.13 5.25
CA LEU A 112 -6.63 6.53 5.19
C LEU A 112 -7.17 6.63 3.75
N ARG A 113 -6.37 7.08 2.79
CA ARG A 113 -6.73 7.09 1.36
C ARG A 113 -6.80 5.67 0.78
N ALA A 114 -6.02 4.74 1.31
CA ALA A 114 -6.03 3.33 0.89
C ALA A 114 -7.20 2.52 1.48
N LEU A 115 -7.77 2.95 2.60
CA LEU A 115 -8.91 2.30 3.27
C LEU A 115 -10.09 1.93 2.35
N PRO A 116 -10.65 2.84 1.52
CA PRO A 116 -11.78 2.51 0.67
C PRO A 116 -11.47 1.45 -0.41
N GLY A 117 -10.20 1.27 -0.80
CA GLY A 117 -9.80 0.26 -1.77
C GLY A 117 -9.41 -1.08 -1.14
N ILE A 118 -8.39 -1.08 -0.28
CA ILE A 118 -7.83 -2.31 0.30
C ILE A 118 -8.65 -2.76 1.52
N GLY A 119 -9.08 -1.82 2.36
CA GLY A 119 -9.87 -2.10 3.56
C GLY A 119 -11.24 -2.71 3.23
N SER A 120 -11.91 -2.19 2.19
CA SER A 120 -13.18 -2.75 1.71
C SER A 120 -13.04 -4.17 1.16
N ALA A 121 -11.96 -4.46 0.44
CA ALA A 121 -11.66 -5.79 -0.08
C ALA A 121 -11.41 -6.82 1.04
N VAL A 122 -10.67 -6.44 2.09
CA VAL A 122 -10.42 -7.31 3.25
C VAL A 122 -11.72 -7.57 4.03
N CYS A 123 -12.54 -6.54 4.23
CA CYS A 123 -13.82 -6.67 4.91
C CYS A 123 -14.83 -7.52 4.11
N ALA A 124 -14.91 -7.32 2.79
CA ALA A 124 -15.72 -8.13 1.90
C ALA A 124 -15.25 -9.59 1.89
N THR A 125 -13.93 -9.82 1.86
CA THR A 125 -13.36 -11.18 1.95
C THR A 125 -13.68 -11.83 3.29
N GLY A 126 -13.63 -11.08 4.39
CA GLY A 126 -14.01 -11.56 5.73
C GLY A 126 -15.50 -11.93 5.82
N ALA A 127 -16.38 -11.10 5.25
CA ALA A 127 -17.81 -11.38 5.18
C ALA A 127 -18.13 -12.61 4.31
N VAL A 128 -17.49 -12.71 3.13
CA VAL A 128 -17.60 -13.88 2.25
C VAL A 128 -17.05 -15.14 2.91
N MET A 129 -15.97 -15.02 3.68
CA MET A 129 -15.40 -16.14 4.43
C MET A 129 -16.33 -16.61 5.56
N ALA A 130 -16.91 -15.68 6.32
CA ALA A 130 -17.87 -15.99 7.37
C ALA A 130 -19.15 -16.65 6.83
N LEU A 131 -19.69 -16.13 5.72
CA LEU A 131 -20.86 -16.69 5.04
C LEU A 131 -20.56 -18.03 4.36
N GLY A 132 -19.38 -18.16 3.74
CA GLY A 132 -18.93 -19.37 3.05
C GLY A 132 -18.73 -20.53 4.02
N VAL A 133 -18.13 -20.29 5.19
CA VAL A 133 -17.99 -21.31 6.24
C VAL A 133 -19.36 -21.71 6.81
N ALA A 134 -20.27 -20.74 7.00
CA ALA A 134 -21.62 -21.00 7.49
C ALA A 134 -22.47 -21.83 6.50
N ALA A 135 -22.28 -21.66 5.19
CA ALA A 135 -23.04 -22.36 4.17
C ALA A 135 -22.43 -23.68 3.71
N ALA A 136 -21.09 -23.79 3.66
CA ALA A 136 -20.39 -24.90 2.99
C ALA A 136 -19.41 -25.69 3.88
N GLY A 137 -19.25 -25.31 5.16
CA GLY A 137 -18.29 -25.96 6.06
C GLY A 137 -16.85 -25.90 5.52
N LEU A 138 -16.07 -26.97 5.70
CA LEU A 138 -14.65 -27.02 5.29
C LEU A 138 -14.43 -26.85 3.77
N TRP A 139 -15.44 -27.04 2.92
CA TRP A 139 -15.33 -26.84 1.47
C TRP A 139 -15.16 -25.38 1.06
N ALA A 140 -15.40 -24.43 1.98
CA ALA A 140 -15.05 -23.02 1.77
C ALA A 140 -13.54 -22.81 1.57
N LEU A 141 -12.69 -23.67 2.15
CA LEU A 141 -11.23 -23.54 2.10
C LEU A 141 -10.65 -23.59 0.68
N PRO A 142 -10.90 -24.61 -0.15
CA PRO A 142 -10.40 -24.63 -1.54
C PRO A 142 -11.00 -23.51 -2.40
N VAL A 143 -12.28 -23.17 -2.20
CA VAL A 143 -12.96 -22.11 -2.96
C VAL A 143 -12.36 -20.73 -2.65
N LEU A 144 -11.97 -20.47 -1.41
CA LEU A 144 -11.28 -19.24 -1.01
C LEU A 144 -9.78 -19.27 -1.30
N ALA A 145 -9.15 -20.44 -1.40
CA ALA A 145 -7.74 -20.56 -1.75
C ALA A 145 -7.45 -20.02 -3.16
N VAL A 146 -8.35 -20.26 -4.12
CA VAL A 146 -8.20 -19.81 -5.51
C VAL A 146 -8.07 -18.28 -5.64
N PRO A 147 -9.01 -17.44 -5.14
CA PRO A 147 -8.89 -15.99 -5.23
C PRO A 147 -7.72 -15.44 -4.41
N LEU A 148 -7.37 -16.03 -3.27
CA LEU A 148 -6.18 -15.63 -2.50
C LEU A 148 -4.88 -15.91 -3.27
N LEU A 149 -4.77 -17.08 -3.90
CA LEU A 149 -3.65 -17.42 -4.77
C LEU A 149 -3.59 -16.47 -5.96
N LEU A 150 -4.73 -16.14 -6.57
CA LEU A 150 -4.80 -15.18 -7.68
C LEU A 150 -4.31 -13.80 -7.24
N THR A 151 -4.78 -13.30 -6.11
CA THR A 151 -4.34 -12.02 -5.53
C THR A 151 -2.84 -12.03 -5.27
N HIS A 152 -2.31 -13.10 -4.67
CA HIS A 152 -0.86 -13.24 -4.44
C HIS A 152 -0.03 -13.23 -5.73
N VAL A 153 -0.47 -13.97 -6.75
CA VAL A 153 0.21 -14.01 -8.05
C VAL A 153 0.14 -12.64 -8.73
N SER A 154 -1.02 -11.97 -8.68
CA SER A 154 -1.21 -10.62 -9.21
C SER A 154 -0.30 -9.60 -8.53
N HIS A 155 -0.20 -9.61 -7.20
CA HIS A 155 0.73 -8.76 -6.46
C HIS A 155 2.19 -9.01 -6.86
N ARG A 156 2.60 -10.27 -7.01
CA ARG A 156 3.97 -10.58 -7.44
C ARG A 156 4.26 -10.07 -8.85
N ARG A 157 3.32 -10.25 -9.78
CA ARG A 157 3.47 -9.70 -11.14
C ARG A 157 3.55 -8.19 -11.12
N TYR A 158 2.73 -7.54 -10.30
CA TYR A 158 2.75 -6.09 -10.14
C TYR A 158 4.09 -5.56 -9.61
N GLU A 159 4.65 -6.19 -8.58
CA GLU A 159 5.98 -5.83 -8.05
C GLU A 159 7.10 -6.05 -9.08
N ALA A 160 7.02 -7.13 -9.86
CA ALA A 160 7.97 -7.37 -10.96
C ALA A 160 7.91 -6.27 -12.02
N VAL A 161 6.70 -5.87 -12.45
CA VAL A 161 6.49 -4.77 -13.40
C VAL A 161 7.03 -3.45 -12.85
N ARG A 162 6.78 -3.14 -11.57
CA ARG A 162 7.32 -1.93 -10.92
C ARG A 162 8.85 -1.90 -10.90
N THR A 163 9.48 -3.05 -10.67
CA THR A 163 10.95 -3.16 -10.66
C THR A 163 11.52 -2.88 -12.04
N VAL A 164 10.93 -3.46 -13.08
CA VAL A 164 11.33 -3.20 -14.48
C VAL A 164 11.14 -1.74 -14.83
N ASN A 165 10.02 -1.12 -14.45
CA ASN A 165 9.77 0.29 -14.73
C ASN A 165 10.85 1.20 -14.09
N ARG A 166 11.20 0.97 -12.82
CA ARG A 166 12.30 1.69 -12.16
C ARG A 166 13.64 1.52 -12.88
N GLN A 167 13.95 0.31 -13.36
CA GLN A 167 15.16 0.06 -14.14
C GLN A 167 15.15 0.81 -15.48
N THR A 168 14.00 0.86 -16.17
CA THR A 168 13.82 1.64 -17.39
C THR A 168 14.07 3.12 -17.13
N ILE A 169 13.46 3.70 -16.11
CA ILE A 169 13.64 5.12 -15.74
C ILE A 169 15.10 5.41 -15.41
N ALA A 170 15.75 4.58 -14.60
CA ALA A 170 17.16 4.73 -14.26
C ALA A 170 18.07 4.61 -15.50
N SER A 171 17.72 3.73 -16.45
CA SER A 171 18.47 3.57 -17.71
C SER A 171 18.30 4.78 -18.63
N LEU A 172 17.10 5.35 -18.71
CA LEU A 172 16.83 6.57 -19.47
C LEU A 172 17.57 7.77 -18.85
N ALA A 173 17.56 7.89 -17.52
CA ALA A 173 18.34 8.91 -16.82
C ALA A 173 19.85 8.77 -17.12
N ARG A 174 20.37 7.54 -17.15
CA ARG A 174 21.77 7.30 -17.50
C ARG A 174 22.09 7.60 -18.96
N ALA A 175 21.12 7.48 -19.87
CA ALA A 175 21.32 7.79 -21.28
C ALA A 175 21.64 9.27 -21.50
N THR A 176 21.04 10.18 -20.71
CA THR A 176 21.35 11.62 -20.80
C THR A 176 22.78 11.92 -20.33
N GLU A 177 23.28 11.18 -19.34
CA GLU A 177 24.66 11.29 -18.87
C GLU A 177 25.65 10.77 -19.94
N VAL A 178 25.35 9.63 -20.58
CA VAL A 178 26.17 9.05 -21.64
C VAL A 178 26.19 9.93 -22.89
N ALA A 179 25.08 10.58 -23.22
CA ALA A 179 24.98 11.55 -24.31
C ALA A 179 25.70 12.88 -24.02
N GLY A 180 26.25 13.06 -22.81
CA GLY A 180 26.93 14.28 -22.42
C GLY A 180 26.00 15.46 -22.11
N CYS A 181 24.68 15.23 -22.04
CA CYS A 181 23.71 16.28 -21.68
C CYS A 181 23.87 16.72 -20.22
N THR A 182 24.27 15.80 -19.33
CA THR A 182 24.44 16.08 -17.89
C THR A 182 25.65 15.36 -17.30
N PRO A 183 26.21 15.85 -16.18
CA PRO A 183 27.29 15.16 -15.48
C PRO A 183 26.85 13.80 -14.90
N PRO A 184 27.77 12.82 -14.74
CA PRO A 184 27.46 11.54 -14.15
C PRO A 184 26.80 11.63 -12.76
N GLY A 185 25.75 10.84 -12.55
CA GLY A 185 24.95 10.81 -11.33
C GLY A 185 24.14 12.07 -11.04
N HIS A 186 24.06 13.04 -11.97
CA HIS A 186 23.31 14.28 -11.78
C HIS A 186 21.84 13.99 -11.46
N ALA A 187 21.17 13.21 -12.29
CA ALA A 187 19.76 12.87 -12.14
C ALA A 187 19.45 12.21 -10.78
N HIS A 188 20.32 11.30 -10.32
CA HIS A 188 20.16 10.63 -9.03
C HIS A 188 20.34 11.59 -7.84
N ARG A 189 21.28 12.54 -7.91
CA ARG A 189 21.46 13.56 -6.87
C ARG A 189 20.26 14.50 -6.80
N VAL A 190 19.75 14.93 -7.97
CA VAL A 190 18.54 15.77 -8.05
C VAL A 190 17.34 15.01 -7.49
N ALA A 191 17.14 13.75 -7.87
CA ALA A 191 16.05 12.93 -7.34
C ALA A 191 16.13 12.76 -5.81
N ALA A 192 17.32 12.50 -5.27
CA ALA A 192 17.54 12.37 -3.83
C ALA A 192 17.22 13.67 -3.07
N LEU A 193 17.68 14.82 -3.59
CA LEU A 193 17.42 16.14 -2.99
C LEU A 193 15.93 16.50 -3.09
N SER A 194 15.32 16.33 -4.26
CA SER A 194 13.88 16.56 -4.46
C SER A 194 13.03 15.70 -3.52
N ALA A 195 13.39 14.42 -3.35
CA ALA A 195 12.71 13.55 -2.39
C ALA A 195 12.90 14.05 -0.95
N ALA A 196 14.08 14.54 -0.56
CA ALA A 196 14.30 15.12 0.77
C ALA A 196 13.44 16.36 1.02
N VAL A 197 13.41 17.30 0.06
CA VAL A 197 12.55 18.49 0.14
C VAL A 197 11.07 18.10 0.17
N GLY A 198 10.66 17.15 -0.67
CA GLY A 198 9.29 16.64 -0.69
C GLY A 198 8.85 16.03 0.65
N ARG A 199 9.78 15.36 1.35
CA ARG A 199 9.52 14.84 2.71
C ARG A 199 9.28 15.96 3.72
N GLU A 200 10.10 17.00 3.68
CA GLU A 200 9.95 18.17 4.56
C GLU A 200 8.64 18.91 4.29
N LEU A 201 8.20 18.96 3.02
CA LEU A 201 6.92 19.52 2.62
C LEU A 201 5.72 18.61 2.92
N GLY A 202 5.94 17.40 3.44
CA GLY A 202 4.88 16.46 3.81
C GLY A 202 4.18 15.81 2.62
N LEU A 203 4.88 15.61 1.50
CA LEU A 203 4.36 14.80 0.40
C LEU A 203 4.15 13.34 0.84
N SER A 204 3.09 12.73 0.31
CA SER A 204 2.79 11.31 0.46
C SER A 204 3.85 10.42 -0.20
N GLY A 205 3.88 9.13 0.15
CA GLY A 205 4.77 8.17 -0.50
C GLY A 205 4.50 8.04 -2.01
N ALA A 206 3.23 8.16 -2.42
CA ALA A 206 2.85 8.17 -3.83
C ALA A 206 3.36 9.44 -4.54
N GLU A 207 3.16 10.62 -3.96
CA GLU A 207 3.65 11.90 -4.50
C GLU A 207 5.19 11.93 -4.57
N LEU A 208 5.88 11.39 -3.55
CA LEU A 208 7.34 11.27 -3.56
C LEU A 208 7.86 10.35 -4.67
N THR A 209 7.15 9.25 -4.93
CA THR A 209 7.51 8.33 -6.02
C THR A 209 7.39 9.03 -7.38
N VAL A 210 6.33 9.82 -7.58
CA VAL A 210 6.15 10.63 -8.80
C VAL A 210 7.24 11.69 -8.91
N LEU A 211 7.54 12.39 -7.81
CA LEU A 211 8.60 13.41 -7.77
C LEU A 211 9.98 12.82 -8.09
N GLU A 212 10.29 11.63 -7.56
CA GLU A 212 11.54 10.91 -7.83
C GLU A 212 11.65 10.56 -9.33
N HIS A 213 10.61 9.96 -9.92
CA HIS A 213 10.60 9.64 -11.35
C HIS A 213 10.70 10.89 -12.23
N ALA A 214 9.97 11.96 -11.89
CA ALA A 214 10.03 13.23 -12.60
C ALA A 214 11.43 13.84 -12.55
N ALA A 215 12.07 13.83 -11.38
CA ALA A 215 13.45 14.31 -11.22
C ALA A 215 14.47 13.49 -12.02
N LEU A 216 14.32 12.16 -12.07
CA LEU A 216 15.20 11.29 -12.86
C LEU A 216 15.08 11.55 -14.36
N MET A 217 13.89 11.89 -14.86
CA MET A 217 13.62 12.05 -16.29
C MET A 217 13.66 13.50 -16.77
N HIS A 218 13.88 14.50 -15.90
CA HIS A 218 13.66 15.90 -16.26
C HIS A 218 14.52 16.39 -17.45
N ASP A 219 15.71 15.84 -17.63
CA ASP A 219 16.62 16.18 -18.72
C ASP A 219 16.50 15.29 -19.97
N ILE A 220 15.55 14.36 -19.99
CA ILE A 220 15.43 13.41 -21.11
C ILE A 220 15.13 14.10 -22.45
N GLY A 221 14.48 15.27 -22.40
CA GLY A 221 14.20 16.09 -23.58
C GLY A 221 15.47 16.58 -24.30
N GLN A 222 16.60 16.69 -23.59
CA GLN A 222 17.88 17.12 -24.17
C GLN A 222 18.42 16.10 -25.19
N LEU A 223 18.03 14.82 -25.12
CA LEU A 223 18.40 13.78 -26.10
C LEU A 223 17.87 14.04 -27.51
N SER A 224 16.90 14.94 -27.65
CA SER A 224 16.33 15.33 -28.95
C SER A 224 17.05 16.51 -29.59
N LEU A 225 18.06 17.08 -28.92
CA LEU A 225 18.89 18.15 -29.45
C LEU A 225 20.05 17.55 -30.26
N VAL A 226 20.43 18.25 -31.34
CA VAL A 226 21.56 17.83 -32.19
C VAL A 226 22.89 17.96 -31.43
N ASP A 227 23.05 19.07 -30.71
CA ASP A 227 24.18 19.30 -29.82
C ASP A 227 23.66 19.43 -28.37
N PRO A 228 24.24 18.72 -27.41
CA PRO A 228 23.86 18.85 -26.01
C PRO A 228 24.18 20.25 -25.50
N VAL A 229 23.29 20.78 -24.65
CA VAL A 229 23.47 22.09 -24.02
C VAL A 229 24.68 22.00 -23.09
N GLU A 230 25.62 22.93 -23.21
CA GLU A 230 26.85 22.90 -22.42
C GLU A 230 26.53 22.86 -20.91
N GLY A 231 27.01 21.81 -20.24
CA GLY A 231 26.76 21.58 -18.80
C GLY A 231 25.30 21.29 -18.42
N GLY A 232 24.41 21.08 -19.38
CA GLY A 232 22.98 20.83 -19.14
C GLY A 232 22.20 22.07 -18.67
N ALA A 233 22.77 23.28 -18.80
CA ALA A 233 22.21 24.52 -18.29
C ALA A 233 21.04 25.06 -19.14
N THR A 234 19.97 24.28 -19.26
CA THR A 234 18.78 24.61 -20.06
C THR A 234 18.10 25.92 -19.65
N ALA A 235 18.25 26.34 -18.39
CA ALA A 235 17.67 27.58 -17.86
C ALA A 235 18.22 28.85 -18.54
N LEU A 236 19.40 28.79 -19.16
CA LEU A 236 20.02 29.93 -19.86
C LEU A 236 19.59 30.04 -21.33
N LEU A 237 18.86 29.04 -21.84
CA LEU A 237 18.39 29.04 -23.22
C LEU A 237 17.22 30.02 -23.42
N PRO A 238 16.95 30.45 -24.67
CA PRO A 238 15.72 31.17 -24.99
C PRO A 238 14.47 30.39 -24.54
N ALA A 239 13.44 31.09 -24.08
CA ALA A 239 12.23 30.45 -23.52
C ALA A 239 11.53 29.48 -24.50
N GLU A 240 11.61 29.76 -25.80
CA GLU A 240 11.08 28.87 -26.85
C GLU A 240 11.81 27.52 -26.88
N GLU A 241 13.13 27.56 -26.74
CA GLU A 241 13.98 26.37 -26.73
C GLU A 241 13.76 25.54 -25.45
N GLN A 242 13.66 26.21 -24.29
CA GLN A 242 13.29 25.55 -23.03
C GLN A 242 11.95 24.81 -23.16
N ARG A 243 10.95 25.48 -23.75
CA ARG A 243 9.63 24.89 -23.97
C ARG A 243 9.68 23.70 -24.92
N ARG A 244 10.50 23.79 -25.97
CA ARG A 244 10.71 22.69 -26.92
C ARG A 244 11.30 21.46 -26.24
N ILE A 245 12.36 21.64 -25.44
CA ILE A 245 12.99 20.56 -24.66
C ILE A 245 11.98 19.92 -23.70
N ALA A 246 11.20 20.72 -22.98
CA ALA A 246 10.17 20.21 -22.06
C ALA A 246 9.08 19.41 -22.79
N LEU A 247 8.63 19.86 -23.96
CA LEU A 247 7.63 19.15 -24.78
C LEU A 247 8.16 17.82 -25.32
N LEU A 248 9.41 17.79 -25.78
CA LEU A 248 10.08 16.59 -26.26
C LEU A 248 10.27 15.58 -25.13
N GLY A 249 10.70 16.03 -23.95
CA GLY A 249 10.79 15.19 -22.76
C GLY A 249 9.43 14.59 -22.39
N GLY A 250 8.37 15.40 -22.41
CA GLY A 250 7.00 14.94 -22.16
C GLY A 250 6.51 13.89 -23.16
N GLU A 251 6.90 13.97 -24.43
CA GLU A 251 6.58 12.94 -25.45
C GLU A 251 7.29 11.61 -25.16
N VAL A 252 8.55 11.65 -24.75
CA VAL A 252 9.31 10.44 -24.38
C VAL A 252 8.67 9.75 -23.16
N VAL A 253 8.28 10.52 -22.15
CA VAL A 253 7.58 9.99 -20.96
C VAL A 253 6.24 9.36 -21.35
N ARG A 254 5.44 10.03 -22.19
CA ARG A 254 4.15 9.48 -22.67
C ARG A 254 4.32 8.14 -23.41
N ARG A 255 5.33 8.02 -24.27
CA ARG A 255 5.58 6.79 -25.05
C ARG A 255 6.12 5.64 -24.21
N THR A 256 6.89 5.93 -23.17
CA THR A 256 7.50 4.92 -22.30
C THR A 256 6.53 4.39 -21.24
N GLY A 257 5.36 5.02 -21.08
CA GLY A 257 4.33 4.58 -20.13
C GLY A 257 4.75 4.74 -18.66
N VAL A 258 5.74 5.60 -18.41
CA VAL A 258 6.13 6.00 -17.07
C VAL A 258 5.08 7.00 -16.54
N PRO A 259 4.53 6.80 -15.32
CA PRO A 259 3.50 7.66 -14.77
C PRO A 259 3.98 9.10 -14.51
#